data_AF-A0A2V7RZI1-F1
#
_entry.id   AF-A0A2V7RZI1-F1
#
_cell.length_a   1.000
_cell.length_b   1.000
_cell.length_c   1.000
_cell.angle_alpha   90.00
_cell.angle_beta   90.00
_cell.angle_gamma   90.00
#
_symmetry.space_group_name_H-M   'P 1'
#
loop_
_entity.id
_entity.type
_entity.pdbx_description
1 polymer ?
#
loop_
_entity_poly.entity_id
_entity_poly.type
_entity_poly.pdbx_seq_one_letter_code
_entity_poly.pdbx_strand_id
1 'polypeptide(L)'
;MHLARARLTRALVTISVASVIGSPRLLSAQSGTHELPLKRDPQPTTANITPADLMTRLYIFADDSMQGRRVGTEGHRRGTAYIEREVRRLGLAPAGDSGGYFQNLPVFERTLAATQTLNVGGTSFRPWIDFLPRGCGRYCHRVA
;
A
#
# COMPACT_ATOMS: atom_id res chain seq x y z
N MET A 1 -27.23 -15.14 72.77
CA MET A 1 -27.27 -14.26 71.57
C MET A 1 -28.08 -14.98 70.51
N HIS A 2 -29.40 -14.73 70.46
CA HIS A 2 -30.38 -15.46 69.64
C HIS A 2 -30.79 -14.65 68.40
N LEU A 3 -30.93 -15.38 67.28
CA LEU A 3 -31.50 -14.95 66.00
C LEU A 3 -32.99 -14.60 66.06
N ALA A 4 -33.45 -13.67 65.22
CA ALA A 4 -34.75 -13.66 64.50
C ALA A 4 -34.78 -12.44 63.52
N ARG A 5 -34.65 -12.62 62.20
CA ARG A 5 -35.68 -12.89 61.16
C ARG A 5 -36.68 -11.75 60.85
N ALA A 6 -36.56 -11.27 59.60
CA ALA A 6 -37.61 -10.95 58.62
C ALA A 6 -38.45 -9.67 58.79
N ARG A 7 -38.54 -8.87 57.72
CA ARG A 7 -39.69 -8.89 56.77
C ARG A 7 -39.43 -8.02 55.53
N LEU A 8 -39.76 -8.61 54.38
CA LEU A 8 -39.90 -7.97 53.07
C LEU A 8 -40.96 -6.86 53.11
N THR A 9 -40.67 -5.73 52.48
CA THR A 9 -41.69 -4.81 51.96
C THR A 9 -41.37 -4.44 50.53
N ARG A 10 -42.21 -4.94 49.61
CA ARG A 10 -42.27 -4.56 48.20
C ARG A 10 -42.59 -3.06 48.09
N ALA A 11 -41.70 -2.29 47.47
CA ALA A 11 -42.05 -0.98 46.92
C ALA A 11 -41.99 -1.09 45.40
N LEU A 12 -43.18 -1.14 44.77
CA LEU A 12 -43.31 -0.87 43.34
C LEU A 12 -42.88 0.59 43.11
N VAL A 13 -41.70 0.78 42.54
CA VAL A 13 -41.31 2.08 42.00
C VAL A 13 -41.67 2.06 40.52
N THR A 14 -42.66 2.87 40.19
CA THR A 14 -43.15 3.15 38.85
C THR A 14 -42.00 3.62 37.95
N ILE A 15 -41.75 2.87 36.87
CA ILE A 15 -40.81 3.27 35.81
C ILE A 15 -41.50 4.38 35.02
N SER A 16 -41.20 5.63 35.36
CA SER A 16 -41.47 6.77 34.48
C SER A 16 -40.56 6.65 33.26
N VAL A 17 -41.16 6.26 32.13
CA VAL A 17 -40.55 6.35 30.80
C VAL A 17 -40.32 7.83 30.50
N ALA A 18 -39.13 8.33 30.82
CA ALA A 18 -38.63 9.55 30.24
C ALA A 18 -38.15 9.20 28.83
N SER A 19 -38.93 9.59 27.82
CA SER A 19 -38.52 9.60 26.42
C SER A 19 -37.23 10.41 26.29
N VAL A 20 -36.08 9.74 26.32
CA VAL A 20 -34.87 10.27 25.70
C VAL A 20 -35.16 10.24 24.21
N ILE A 21 -35.64 11.37 23.71
CA ILE A 21 -35.68 11.67 22.29
C ILE A 21 -34.26 11.41 21.80
N GLY A 22 -34.10 10.29 21.09
CA GLY A 22 -32.83 9.91 20.50
C GLY A 22 -32.38 11.08 19.65
N SER A 23 -31.37 11.80 20.11
CA SER A 23 -30.55 12.56 19.18
C SER A 23 -30.06 11.52 18.19
N PRO A 24 -30.37 11.62 16.88
CA PRO A 24 -29.47 11.00 15.94
C PRO A 24 -28.14 11.67 16.25
N ARG A 25 -27.25 10.96 16.96
CA ARG A 25 -25.83 11.20 16.79
C ARG A 25 -25.66 11.03 15.30
N LEU A 26 -25.63 12.17 14.61
CA LEU A 26 -25.14 12.25 13.25
C LEU A 26 -23.85 11.44 13.30
N LEU A 27 -23.88 10.27 12.66
CA LEU A 27 -22.69 9.73 12.07
C LEU A 27 -22.18 10.86 11.17
N SER A 28 -21.34 11.74 11.72
CA SER A 28 -20.28 12.37 10.96
C SER A 28 -19.26 11.27 10.69
N ALA A 29 -19.73 10.22 10.01
CA ALA A 29 -18.90 9.22 9.40
C ALA A 29 -18.37 9.92 8.16
N GLN A 30 -17.04 10.04 8.13
CA GLN A 30 -16.22 10.60 7.08
C GLN A 30 -16.00 12.11 7.21
N SER A 31 -14.98 12.40 8.02
CA SER A 31 -14.05 13.51 7.83
C SER A 31 -13.96 13.89 6.34
N GLY A 32 -14.13 15.19 6.08
CA GLY A 32 -14.38 15.73 4.76
C GLY A 32 -13.38 15.32 3.69
N THR A 33 -13.86 15.44 2.46
CA THR A 33 -13.11 15.45 1.20
C THR A 33 -11.99 16.49 1.24
N HIS A 34 -10.87 16.19 1.90
CA HIS A 34 -9.65 16.94 1.69
C HIS A 34 -8.90 16.26 0.54
N GLU A 35 -9.24 16.66 -0.67
CA GLU A 35 -8.46 16.29 -1.84
C GLU A 35 -7.02 16.76 -1.63
N LEU A 36 -6.08 15.81 -1.64
CA LEU A 36 -4.67 16.14 -1.49
C LEU A 36 -4.17 16.77 -2.80
N PRO A 37 -3.25 17.75 -2.72
CA PRO A 37 -2.76 18.42 -3.93
C PRO A 37 -1.99 17.44 -4.83
N LEU A 38 -1.94 17.67 -6.14
CA LEU A 38 -1.15 16.81 -7.04
C LEU A 38 0.36 16.90 -6.76
N LYS A 39 0.84 18.09 -6.39
CA LYS A 39 2.24 18.35 -6.03
C LYS A 39 2.30 19.02 -4.65
N ARG A 40 3.38 18.75 -3.92
CA ARG A 40 3.62 19.33 -2.60
C ARG A 40 5.10 19.63 -2.46
N ASP A 41 5.42 20.85 -2.04
CA ASP A 41 6.79 21.22 -1.74
C ASP A 41 7.29 20.48 -0.48
N PRO A 42 8.55 20.02 -0.47
CA PRO A 42 9.13 19.37 0.69
C PRO A 42 9.03 20.25 1.94
N GLN A 43 8.50 19.69 3.03
CA GLN A 43 8.45 20.35 4.32
C GLN A 43 9.40 19.66 5.31
N PRO A 44 9.97 20.37 6.30
CA PRO A 44 10.72 19.74 7.38
C PRO A 44 9.89 18.64 8.06
N THR A 45 10.53 17.51 8.40
CA THR A 45 9.85 16.40 9.08
C THR A 45 10.26 16.27 10.54
N THR A 46 9.38 15.71 11.37
CA THR A 46 9.65 15.42 12.79
C THR A 46 9.98 13.94 13.03
N ALA A 47 10.31 13.58 14.26
CA ALA A 47 10.50 12.18 14.66
C ALA A 47 9.18 11.42 14.85
N ASN A 48 8.06 12.13 15.06
CA ASN A 48 6.75 11.53 15.21
C ASN A 48 6.23 11.06 13.85
N ILE A 49 5.44 9.98 13.84
CA ILE A 49 4.76 9.52 12.62
C ILE A 49 3.49 10.36 12.45
N THR A 50 3.55 11.36 11.58
CA THR A 50 2.43 12.25 11.28
C THR A 50 2.00 12.15 9.81
N PRO A 51 0.73 12.44 9.47
CA PRO A 51 0.29 12.49 8.07
C PRO A 51 1.11 13.50 7.24
N ALA A 52 1.45 14.66 7.81
CA ALA A 52 2.23 15.68 7.12
C ALA A 52 3.65 15.20 6.76
N ASP A 53 4.31 14.49 7.68
CA ASP A 53 5.63 13.91 7.44
C ASP A 53 5.60 12.81 6.39
N LEU A 54 4.58 11.94 6.46
CA LEU A 54 4.37 10.89 5.46
C LEU A 54 4.12 11.51 4.08
N MET A 55 3.28 12.55 3.99
CA MET A 55 3.06 13.27 2.75
C MET A 55 4.37 13.79 2.18
N THR A 56 5.16 14.58 2.93
CA THR A 56 6.46 15.09 2.46
C THR A 56 7.31 13.99 1.80
N ARG A 57 7.43 12.82 2.45
CA ARG A 57 8.24 11.71 1.96
C ARG A 57 7.63 11.05 0.73
N LEU A 58 6.32 10.82 0.74
CA LEU A 58 5.61 10.13 -0.33
C LEU A 58 5.55 10.97 -1.61
N TYR A 59 5.34 12.29 -1.50
CA TYR A 59 5.35 13.19 -2.66
C TYR A 59 6.71 13.21 -3.34
N ILE A 60 7.81 13.25 -2.59
CA ILE A 60 9.16 13.15 -3.16
C ILE A 60 9.37 11.80 -3.87
N PHE A 61 9.00 10.71 -3.22
CA PHE A 61 9.23 9.37 -3.76
C PHE A 61 8.37 9.03 -4.99
N ALA A 62 7.18 9.64 -5.09
CA ALA A 62 6.24 9.46 -6.19
C ALA A 62 6.33 10.56 -7.26
N ASP A 63 7.24 11.53 -7.12
CA ASP A 63 7.38 12.62 -8.07
C ASP A 63 7.91 12.16 -9.45
N ASP A 64 7.61 12.92 -10.50
CA ASP A 64 8.06 12.62 -11.88
C ASP A 64 9.58 12.61 -11.99
N SER A 65 10.29 13.35 -11.13
CA SER A 65 11.76 13.30 -11.01
C SER A 65 12.30 11.90 -10.67
N MET A 66 11.48 11.03 -10.07
CA MET A 66 11.79 9.63 -9.80
C MET A 66 11.48 8.70 -10.98
N GLN A 67 10.83 9.17 -12.05
CA GLN A 67 10.62 8.45 -13.33
C GLN A 67 9.95 7.06 -13.22
N GLY A 68 9.30 6.77 -12.10
CA GLY A 68 8.68 5.47 -11.82
C GLY A 68 9.65 4.40 -11.30
N ARG A 69 9.09 3.26 -10.88
CA ARG A 69 9.78 2.27 -10.04
C ARG A 69 9.96 0.91 -10.71
N ARG A 70 9.89 0.85 -12.05
CA ARG A 70 10.14 -0.38 -12.80
C ARG A 70 11.57 -0.83 -12.55
N VAL A 71 11.74 -2.04 -12.01
CA VAL A 71 13.07 -2.61 -11.74
C VAL A 71 13.98 -2.55 -12.98
N GLY A 72 15.25 -2.21 -12.78
CA GLY A 72 16.23 -2.09 -13.85
C GLY A 72 16.22 -0.76 -14.63
N THR A 73 15.25 0.13 -14.39
CA THR A 73 15.26 1.49 -14.96
C THR A 73 16.07 2.47 -14.12
N GLU A 74 16.36 3.63 -14.69
CA GLU A 74 17.00 4.73 -13.97
C GLU A 74 16.13 5.25 -12.81
N GLY A 75 14.81 5.37 -13.03
CA GLY A 75 13.88 5.75 -11.97
C GLY A 75 13.90 4.82 -10.76
N HIS A 76 14.01 3.50 -11.00
CA HIS A 76 14.20 2.54 -9.92
C HIS A 76 15.50 2.77 -9.13
N ARG A 77 16.62 3.08 -9.80
CA ARG A 77 17.88 3.41 -9.12
C ARG A 77 17.75 4.67 -8.26
N ARG A 78 17.06 5.71 -8.76
CA ARG A 78 16.80 6.94 -8.00
C ARG A 78 15.95 6.69 -6.76
N GLY A 79 14.86 5.93 -6.90
CA GLY A 79 13.98 5.60 -5.79
C GLY A 79 14.68 4.75 -4.73
N THR A 80 15.43 3.73 -5.14
CA THR A 80 16.18 2.88 -4.19
C THR A 80 17.32 3.65 -3.52
N ALA A 81 18.01 4.54 -4.23
CA ALA A 81 19.00 5.44 -3.63
C ALA A 81 18.36 6.45 -2.65
N TYR A 82 17.14 6.94 -2.90
CA TYR A 82 16.41 7.77 -1.95
C TYR A 82 16.15 7.00 -0.64
N ILE A 83 15.65 5.77 -0.75
CA ILE A 83 15.39 4.91 0.41
C ILE A 83 16.69 4.63 1.17
N GLU A 84 17.77 4.30 0.47
CA GLU A 84 19.10 4.06 1.07
C GLU A 84 19.57 5.27 1.90
N ARG A 85 19.46 6.49 1.37
CA ARG A 85 19.81 7.70 2.11
C ARG A 85 18.95 7.89 3.35
N GLU A 86 17.65 7.62 3.27
CA GLU A 86 16.75 7.75 4.42
C GLU A 86 17.04 6.72 5.51
N VAL A 87 17.26 5.45 5.16
CA VAL A 87 17.59 4.42 6.16
C VAL A 87 18.97 4.66 6.78
N ARG A 88 19.94 5.13 5.99
CA ARG A 88 21.25 5.56 6.51
C ARG A 88 21.10 6.74 7.47
N ARG A 89 20.30 7.75 7.13
CA ARG A 89 20.01 8.91 7.99
C ARG A 89 19.36 8.49 9.31
N LEU A 90 18.56 7.43 9.30
CA LEU A 90 17.93 6.85 10.49
C LEU A 90 18.89 5.95 11.31
N GLY A 91 20.11 5.71 10.83
CA GLY A 91 21.12 4.93 11.55
C GLY A 91 20.97 3.41 11.43
N LEU A 92 20.24 2.93 10.41
CA LEU A 92 20.14 1.48 10.18
C LEU A 92 21.50 0.93 9.74
N ALA A 93 21.85 -0.26 10.26
CA ALA A 93 23.04 -0.96 9.81
C ALA A 93 22.84 -1.51 8.38
N PRO A 94 23.86 -1.50 7.52
CA PRO A 94 23.80 -2.13 6.22
C PRO A 94 23.65 -3.66 6.36
N ALA A 95 22.80 -4.25 5.52
CA ALA A 95 22.51 -5.70 5.50
C ALA A 95 22.42 -6.28 4.08
N GLY A 96 23.01 -5.59 3.11
CA GLY A 96 23.09 -5.99 1.72
C GLY A 96 24.44 -6.63 1.37
N ASP A 97 24.66 -6.80 0.08
CA ASP A 97 25.86 -7.42 -0.47
C ASP A 97 27.11 -6.60 -0.10
N SER A 98 28.22 -7.29 0.17
CA SER A 98 29.53 -6.68 0.50
C SER A 98 29.46 -5.65 1.65
N GLY A 99 28.51 -5.80 2.57
CA GLY A 99 28.32 -4.86 3.69
C GLY A 99 27.68 -3.53 3.30
N GLY A 100 27.02 -3.45 2.13
CA GLY A 100 26.25 -2.30 1.68
C GLY A 100 24.77 -2.36 2.08
N TYR A 101 23.94 -1.47 1.52
CA TYR A 101 22.48 -1.44 1.74
C TYR A 101 21.68 -2.15 0.65
N PHE A 102 22.34 -2.59 -0.43
CA PHE A 102 21.69 -3.16 -1.61
C PHE A 102 21.90 -4.66 -1.71
N GLN A 103 20.85 -5.38 -2.11
CA GLN A 103 20.94 -6.76 -2.55
C GLN A 103 20.80 -6.79 -4.07
N ASN A 104 21.76 -7.38 -4.77
CA ASN A 104 21.73 -7.52 -6.21
C ASN A 104 20.95 -8.77 -6.58
N LEU A 105 19.81 -8.57 -7.24
CA LEU A 105 18.97 -9.65 -7.74
C LEU A 105 19.07 -9.74 -9.26
N PRO A 106 19.16 -10.95 -9.85
CA PRO A 106 19.12 -11.11 -11.29
C PRO A 106 17.72 -10.77 -11.81
N VAL A 107 17.62 -9.77 -12.68
CA VAL A 107 16.38 -9.31 -13.30
C VAL A 107 16.38 -9.72 -14.77
N PHE A 108 15.28 -10.31 -15.22
CA PHE A 108 15.11 -10.72 -16.61
C PHE A 108 13.92 -9.98 -17.21
N GLU A 109 14.13 -9.34 -18.35
CA GLU A 109 13.06 -8.75 -19.15
C GLU A 109 12.73 -9.70 -20.30
N ARG A 110 11.44 -9.98 -20.48
CA ARG A 110 10.94 -10.77 -21.61
C ARG A 110 10.01 -9.90 -22.41
N THR A 111 10.34 -9.71 -23.67
CA THR A 111 9.51 -8.97 -24.61
C THR A 111 9.34 -9.80 -25.88
N LEU A 112 8.23 -9.59 -26.57
CA LEU A 112 8.08 -10.10 -27.92
C LEU A 112 8.74 -9.14 -28.90
N ALA A 113 9.44 -9.69 -29.88
CA ALA A 113 9.86 -8.88 -31.02
C ALA A 113 8.63 -8.35 -31.76
N ALA A 114 8.71 -7.10 -32.23
CA ALA A 114 7.59 -6.39 -32.85
C ALA A 114 7.05 -7.07 -34.12
N THR A 115 7.86 -7.92 -34.76
CA THR A 115 7.54 -8.62 -36.02
C THR A 115 6.98 -10.02 -35.83
N GLN A 116 6.73 -10.47 -34.60
CA GLN A 116 6.31 -11.84 -34.34
C GLN A 116 4.83 -12.06 -34.70
N THR A 117 4.55 -13.11 -35.47
CA THR A 117 3.20 -13.56 -35.80
C THR A 117 3.04 -15.04 -35.44
N LEU A 118 1.83 -15.44 -35.07
CA LEU A 118 1.47 -16.84 -34.91
C LEU A 118 0.72 -17.29 -36.16
N ASN A 119 1.20 -18.34 -36.84
CA ASN A 119 0.55 -18.89 -38.02
C ASN A 119 -0.06 -20.26 -37.69
N VAL A 120 -1.38 -20.43 -37.85
CA VAL A 120 -2.09 -21.70 -37.64
C VAL A 120 -2.96 -21.97 -38.85
N GLY A 121 -2.74 -23.10 -39.53
CA GLY A 121 -3.53 -23.48 -40.71
C GLY A 121 -3.53 -22.45 -41.85
N GLY A 122 -2.46 -21.66 -41.99
CA GLY A 122 -2.35 -20.59 -42.99
C GLY A 122 -2.96 -19.25 -42.60
N THR A 123 -3.59 -19.15 -41.43
CA THR A 123 -4.07 -17.88 -40.86
C THR A 123 -3.02 -17.27 -39.93
N SER A 124 -2.74 -15.98 -40.10
CA SER A 124 -1.81 -15.21 -39.26
C SER A 124 -2.55 -14.45 -38.17
N PHE A 125 -2.07 -14.55 -36.93
CA PHE A 125 -2.62 -13.90 -35.76
C PHE A 125 -1.63 -12.90 -35.15
N ARG A 126 -2.15 -11.73 -34.78
CA ARG A 126 -1.41 -10.60 -34.21
C ARG A 126 -1.37 -10.71 -32.68
N PRO A 127 -0.17 -10.64 -32.05
CA PRO A 127 -0.07 -10.63 -30.61
C PRO A 127 -0.74 -9.38 -30.02
N TRP A 128 -1.32 -9.52 -28.82
CA TRP A 128 -2.04 -8.49 -28.08
C TRP A 128 -3.37 -8.02 -28.69
N ILE A 129 -3.74 -8.56 -29.86
CA ILE A 129 -5.04 -8.31 -30.51
C ILE A 129 -5.81 -9.62 -30.61
N ASP A 130 -5.25 -10.59 -31.32
CA ASP A 130 -5.92 -11.86 -31.57
C ASP A 130 -5.59 -12.91 -30.50
N PHE A 131 -4.44 -12.78 -29.85
CA PHE A 131 -4.05 -13.63 -28.72
C PHE A 131 -3.17 -12.89 -27.71
N LEU A 132 -3.17 -13.37 -26.46
CA LEU A 132 -2.29 -12.89 -25.40
C LEU A 132 -1.07 -13.81 -25.27
N PRO A 133 0.14 -13.33 -25.58
CA PRO A 133 1.36 -14.09 -25.42
C PRO A 133 1.64 -14.33 -23.94
N ARG A 134 1.46 -15.56 -23.48
CA ARG A 134 1.83 -15.97 -22.13
C ARG A 134 3.21 -16.58 -22.17
N GLY A 135 4.18 -15.91 -21.57
CA GLY A 135 5.51 -16.47 -21.39
C GLY A 135 5.42 -17.74 -20.55
N CYS A 136 6.07 -18.81 -20.99
CA CYS A 136 6.31 -19.97 -20.16
C CYS A 136 7.18 -19.58 -18.96
N GLY A 137 6.73 -19.87 -17.73
CA GLY A 137 7.57 -19.73 -16.55
C GLY A 137 8.82 -20.63 -16.64
N ARG A 138 9.66 -20.66 -15.60
CA ARG A 138 10.85 -21.54 -15.53
C ARG A 138 10.52 -23.06 -15.62
N TYR A 139 9.25 -23.44 -15.68
CA TYR A 139 8.76 -24.81 -15.57
C TYR A 139 8.06 -25.36 -16.82
N CYS A 140 8.05 -24.65 -17.95
CA CYS A 140 7.58 -25.30 -19.18
C CYS A 140 8.65 -26.26 -19.67
N HIS A 141 8.41 -27.54 -19.40
CA HIS A 141 9.05 -28.67 -20.03
C HIS A 141 8.76 -28.59 -21.54
N ARG A 142 9.80 -28.87 -22.34
CA ARG A 142 9.70 -28.93 -23.79
C ARG A 142 8.69 -30.02 -24.13
N VAL A 143 7.50 -29.65 -24.59
CA VAL A 143 6.61 -30.58 -25.27
C VAL A 143 7.27 -30.78 -26.64
N ALA A 144 7.92 -31.94 -26.77
CA ALA A 144 8.50 -32.40 -28.03
C ALA A 144 7.40 -32.71 -29.04
#